data_AF-A0A1Z9H631-F1
#
_entry.id   AF-A0A1Z9H631-F1
#
_cell.length_a   1.000
_cell.length_b   1.000
_cell.length_c   1.000
_cell.angle_alpha   90.00
_cell.angle_beta   90.00
_cell.angle_gamma   90.00
#
_symmetry.space_group_name_H-M   'P 1'
#
loop_
_entity.id
_entity.type
_entity.pdbx_description
1 polymer ?
#
loop_
_entity_poly.entity_id
_entity_poly.type
_entity_poly.pdbx_seq_one_letter_code
_entity_poly.pdbx_strand_id
1 'polypeptide(L)'
;MTFIWFCLISYGLTQILVYGKIFDPIRPKTGWFGQLLKCPMCTGFWVGLFLWFVKDYTQLFTFDNSFVTAFLLGCASSAAAYLGSMFMGDDGIKVEKLVHIERSEK
;
A
#
# COMPACT_ATOMS: atom_id res chain seq x y z
N MET A 1 -16.49 -8.27 -7.12
CA MET A 1 -15.43 -9.19 -6.64
C MET A 1 -14.03 -8.77 -7.10
N THR A 2 -13.86 -7.99 -8.17
CA THR A 2 -12.55 -7.51 -8.67
C THR A 2 -11.85 -6.49 -7.77
N PHE A 3 -12.59 -5.62 -7.07
CA PHE A 3 -11.99 -4.56 -6.25
C PHE A 3 -11.21 -5.06 -5.01
N ILE A 4 -11.74 -6.07 -4.31
CA ILE A 4 -11.06 -6.63 -3.12
C ILE A 4 -9.75 -7.31 -3.53
N TRP A 5 -9.79 -8.10 -4.61
CA TRP A 5 -8.59 -8.71 -5.19
C TRP A 5 -7.58 -7.64 -5.63
N PHE A 6 -8.04 -6.51 -6.17
CA PHE A 6 -7.16 -5.41 -6.55
C PHE A 6 -6.45 -4.85 -5.31
N CYS A 7 -7.20 -4.55 -4.25
CA CYS A 7 -6.63 -4.05 -2.99
C CYS A 7 -5.64 -5.04 -2.36
N LEU A 8 -5.92 -6.35 -2.39
CA LEU A 8 -5.02 -7.37 -1.85
C LEU A 8 -3.73 -7.51 -2.67
N ILE A 9 -3.84 -7.48 -4.00
CA ILE A 9 -2.67 -7.56 -4.88
C ILE A 9 -1.84 -6.29 -4.80
N SER A 10 -2.49 -5.12 -4.80
CA SER A 10 -1.80 -3.84 -4.68
C SER A 10 -1.12 -3.70 -3.31
N TYR A 11 -1.78 -4.17 -2.24
CA TYR A 11 -1.19 -4.27 -0.90
C TYR A 11 0.05 -5.19 -0.91
N GLY A 12 -0.09 -6.42 -1.41
CA GLY A 12 1.01 -7.39 -1.46
C GLY A 12 2.22 -6.88 -2.25
N LEU A 13 1.99 -6.28 -3.42
CA LEU A 13 3.05 -5.65 -4.23
C LEU A 13 3.73 -4.51 -3.48
N THR A 14 2.96 -3.65 -2.81
CA THR A 14 3.50 -2.54 -2.02
C THR A 14 4.37 -3.05 -0.88
N GLN A 15 3.94 -4.09 -0.15
CA GLN A 15 4.72 -4.68 0.93
C GLN A 15 6.03 -5.30 0.42
N ILE A 16 6.01 -6.00 -0.70
CA ILE A 16 7.22 -6.59 -1.31
C ILE A 16 8.21 -5.49 -1.73
N LEU A 17 7.73 -4.38 -2.29
CA LEU A 17 8.59 -3.27 -2.72
C LEU A 17 9.19 -2.50 -1.54
N VAL A 18 8.41 -2.27 -0.48
CA VAL A 18 8.80 -1.42 0.67
C VAL A 18 9.51 -2.19 1.78
N TYR A 19 9.21 -3.47 1.98
CA TYR A 19 9.78 -4.28 3.07
C TYR A 19 10.51 -5.54 2.58
N GLY A 20 10.33 -5.95 1.32
CA GLY A 20 10.99 -7.14 0.77
C GLY A 20 12.50 -6.97 0.68
N LYS A 21 13.25 -7.84 1.37
CA LYS A 21 14.73 -7.90 1.29
C LYS A 21 15.27 -8.23 -0.11
N ILE A 22 14.42 -8.79 -0.99
CA ILE A 22 14.76 -9.10 -2.38
C ILE A 22 15.12 -7.83 -3.17
N PHE A 23 14.51 -6.69 -2.83
CA PHE A 23 14.74 -5.41 -3.51
C PHE A 23 15.76 -4.51 -2.79
N ASP A 24 16.43 -4.99 -1.74
CA ASP A 24 17.49 -4.23 -1.04
C ASP A 24 18.61 -3.72 -1.98
N PRO A 25 19.15 -4.51 -2.94
CA PRO A 25 20.21 -4.03 -3.82
C PRO A 25 19.73 -3.05 -4.90
N ILE A 26 18.44 -3.08 -5.27
CA ILE A 26 17.86 -2.22 -6.31
C ILE A 26 17.31 -0.92 -5.70
N ARG A 27 17.04 -0.89 -4.39
CA ARG A 27 16.45 0.27 -3.72
C ARG A 27 17.45 1.45 -3.69
N PRO A 28 17.16 2.57 -4.37
CA PRO A 28 17.98 3.77 -4.24
C PRO A 28 17.84 4.35 -2.83
N LYS A 29 18.96 4.49 -2.11
CA LYS A 29 18.96 5.07 -0.74
C LYS A 29 18.87 6.61 -0.74
N THR A 30 19.11 7.23 -1.89
CA THR A 30 19.16 8.68 -2.10
C THR A 30 18.34 9.08 -3.34
N GLY A 31 17.71 10.25 -3.31
CA GLY A 31 16.87 10.78 -4.39
C GLY A 31 15.36 10.62 -4.20
N TRP A 32 14.57 11.18 -5.12
CA TRP A 32 13.10 11.23 -5.08
C TRP A 32 12.45 9.83 -5.08
N PHE A 33 12.96 8.92 -5.93
CA PHE A 33 12.51 7.52 -5.94
C PHE A 33 12.80 6.78 -4.63
N GLY A 34 13.90 7.12 -3.96
CA GLY A 34 14.23 6.56 -2.65
C GLY A 34 13.28 7.01 -1.54
N GLN A 35 12.76 8.24 -1.61
CA GLN A 35 11.74 8.74 -0.69
C GLN A 35 10.38 8.07 -0.95
N LEU A 36 10.01 7.89 -2.22
CA LEU A 36 8.78 7.19 -2.61
C LEU A 36 8.75 5.74 -2.09
N LEU A 37 9.82 4.99 -2.31
CA LEU A 37 9.94 3.58 -1.90
C LEU A 37 10.07 3.36 -0.39
N LYS A 38 10.36 4.41 0.38
CA LYS A 38 10.31 4.38 1.85
C LYS A 38 8.91 4.55 2.40
N CYS A 39 8.00 5.18 1.65
CA CYS A 39 6.64 5.45 2.09
C CYS A 39 5.66 4.44 1.48
N PRO A 40 5.03 3.56 2.30
CA PRO A 40 4.08 2.57 1.79
C PRO A 40 2.83 3.20 1.16
N MET A 41 2.38 4.37 1.63
CA MET A 41 1.29 5.10 0.96
C MET A 41 1.69 5.56 -0.44
N CYS A 42 2.86 6.19 -0.57
CA CYS A 42 3.30 6.72 -1.86
C CYS A 42 3.58 5.58 -2.84
N THR A 43 4.26 4.52 -2.40
CA THR A 43 4.49 3.33 -3.22
C THR A 43 3.15 2.68 -3.58
N GLY A 44 2.21 2.57 -2.64
CA GLY A 44 0.88 2.02 -2.88
C GLY A 44 0.08 2.80 -3.92
N PHE A 45 0.18 4.13 -3.94
CA PHE A 45 -0.43 4.97 -4.97
C PHE A 45 0.11 4.65 -6.37
N TRP A 46 1.44 4.60 -6.51
CA TRP A 46 2.09 4.27 -7.79
C TRP A 46 1.83 2.84 -8.24
N VAL A 47 1.79 1.88 -7.32
CA VAL A 47 1.42 0.49 -7.59
C VAL A 47 -0.02 0.40 -8.10
N GLY A 48 -0.95 1.18 -7.55
CA GLY A 48 -2.34 1.22 -8.02
C GLY A 48 -2.47 1.76 -9.46
N LEU A 49 -1.73 2.82 -9.79
CA LEU A 49 -1.61 3.34 -11.15
C LEU A 49 -0.98 2.33 -12.11
N PHE A 50 0.08 1.65 -11.69
CA PHE A 50 0.74 0.61 -12.46
C PHE A 50 -0.21 -0.56 -12.76
N LEU A 51 -0.95 -1.04 -11.77
CA LEU A 51 -1.95 -2.09 -11.96
C LEU A 51 -3.08 -1.69 -12.90
N TRP A 52 -3.51 -0.41 -12.87
CA TRP A 52 -4.49 0.10 -13.84
C TRP A 52 -3.92 0.14 -15.26
N PHE A 53 -2.63 0.41 -15.42
CA PHE A 53 -1.97 0.37 -16.73
C PHE A 53 -1.85 -1.05 -17.28
N VAL A 54 -1.58 -2.03 -16.41
CA VAL A 54 -1.42 -3.44 -16.79
C VAL A 54 -2.76 -4.18 -16.93
N LYS A 55 -3.89 -3.53 -16.60
CA LYS A 55 -5.22 -4.17 -16.59
C LYS A 55 -5.59 -4.83 -17.92
N ASP A 56 -5.23 -4.23 -19.05
CA ASP A 56 -5.56 -4.75 -20.39
C ASP A 56 -4.80 -6.05 -20.73
N TYR A 57 -3.71 -6.33 -20.00
CA TYR A 57 -2.92 -7.56 -20.12
C TYR A 57 -3.37 -8.67 -19.14
N THR A 58 -4.31 -8.38 -18.23
CA THR A 58 -4.73 -9.33 -17.19
C THR A 58 -6.26 -9.43 -17.09
N GLN A 59 -6.83 -10.63 -17.18
CA GLN A 59 -8.27 -10.83 -16.96
C GLN A 59 -8.69 -10.71 -15.49
N LEU A 60 -7.77 -10.48 -14.56
CA LEU A 60 -8.06 -10.39 -13.13
C LEU A 60 -8.86 -9.12 -12.76
N PHE A 61 -8.68 -8.03 -13.51
CA PHE A 61 -9.24 -6.71 -13.18
C PHE A 61 -9.70 -5.96 -14.43
N THR A 62 -10.99 -6.07 -14.76
CA THR A 62 -11.59 -5.27 -15.84
C THR A 62 -12.22 -4.00 -15.23
N PHE A 63 -11.45 -2.91 -15.18
CA PHE A 63 -11.91 -1.59 -14.73
C PHE A 63 -12.03 -0.62 -15.92
N ASP A 64 -12.89 0.39 -15.80
CA ASP A 64 -13.07 1.41 -16.83
C ASP A 64 -11.76 2.12 -17.20
N ASN A 65 -11.66 2.44 -18.49
CA ASN A 65 -10.50 3.07 -19.12
C ASN A 65 -10.45 4.60 -18.94
N SER A 66 -11.02 5.11 -17.86
CA SER A 66 -11.02 6.53 -17.53
C SER A 66 -9.82 6.90 -16.66
N PHE A 67 -9.19 8.04 -16.93
CA PHE A 67 -8.12 8.59 -16.09
C PHE A 67 -8.58 8.83 -14.64
N VAL A 68 -9.85 9.17 -14.46
CA VAL A 68 -10.48 9.32 -13.12
C VAL A 68 -10.44 7.98 -12.37
N THR A 69 -10.75 6.88 -13.06
CA THR A 69 -10.70 5.52 -12.49
C THR A 69 -9.27 5.15 -12.07
N ALA A 70 -8.26 5.51 -12.88
CA ALA A 70 -6.85 5.29 -12.55
C ALA A 70 -6.46 6.02 -11.25
N PHE A 71 -6.86 7.29 -11.11
CA PHE A 71 -6.58 8.08 -9.91
C PHE A 71 -7.30 7.53 -8.68
N LEU A 72 -8.58 7.17 -8.80
CA LEU A 72 -9.36 6.57 -7.70
C LEU A 72 -8.77 5.23 -7.25
N LEU A 73 -8.31 4.39 -8.19
CA LEU A 73 -7.63 3.13 -7.88
C LEU A 73 -6.27 3.35 -7.21
N GLY A 74 -5.53 4.39 -7.61
CA GLY A 74 -4.32 4.83 -6.92
C GLY A 74 -4.61 5.22 -5.47
N CYS A 75 -5.63 6.04 -5.23
CA CYS A 75 -6.06 6.43 -3.88
C CYS A 75 -6.54 5.23 -3.04
N ALA A 76 -7.33 4.33 -3.64
CA ALA A 76 -7.79 3.11 -2.99
C ALA A 76 -6.62 2.20 -2.59
N SER A 77 -5.62 2.05 -3.46
CA SER A 77 -4.41 1.27 -3.18
C SER A 77 -3.57 1.91 -2.07
N SER A 78 -3.45 3.24 -2.05
CA SER A 78 -2.79 3.97 -0.95
C SER A 78 -3.49 3.74 0.39
N ALA A 79 -4.83 3.79 0.40
CA ALA A 79 -5.63 3.51 1.59
C ALA A 79 -5.45 2.05 2.06
N ALA A 80 -5.45 1.09 1.12
CA ALA A 80 -5.22 -0.33 1.41
C ALA A 80 -3.81 -0.57 1.98
N ALA A 81 -2.78 0.06 1.40
CA ALA A 81 -1.40 0.01 1.88
C ALA A 81 -1.26 0.56 3.30
N TYR A 82 -1.84 1.72 3.58
CA TYR A 82 -1.82 2.32 4.91
C TYR A 82 -2.54 1.46 5.95
N LEU A 83 -3.75 1.03 5.62
CA LEU A 83 -4.55 0.21 6.53
C LEU A 83 -3.85 -1.12 6.82
N GLY A 84 -3.30 -1.76 5.80
CA GLY A 84 -2.55 -3.00 5.98
C GLY A 84 -1.26 -2.82 6.78
N SER A 85 -0.52 -1.72 6.58
CA SER A 85 0.65 -1.38 7.42
C SER A 85 0.28 -1.02 8.86
N MET A 86 -0.94 -0.52 9.11
CA MET A 86 -1.45 -0.30 10.46
C MET A 86 -1.80 -1.62 11.15
N PHE A 87 -2.38 -2.58 10.42
CA PHE A 87 -2.73 -3.91 10.95
C PHE A 87 -1.51 -4.81 11.16
N MET A 88 -0.56 -4.82 10.22
CA MET A 88 0.67 -5.60 10.24
C MET A 88 1.85 -4.65 10.44
N GLY A 89 2.18 -4.36 11.70
CA GLY A 89 3.39 -3.60 12.03
C GLY A 89 4.65 -4.45 11.90
N ASP A 90 5.82 -3.82 11.97
CA ASP A 90 7.14 -4.45 11.83
C ASP A 90 7.41 -5.63 12.82
N ASP A 91 6.60 -5.75 13.89
CA ASP A 91 6.64 -6.83 14.90
C ASP A 91 5.38 -7.73 14.91
N GLY A 92 4.49 -7.64 13.91
CA GLY A 92 3.25 -8.42 13.81
C GLY A 92 1.96 -7.61 14.02
N ILE A 93 0.89 -8.26 14.52
CA ILE A 93 -0.43 -7.63 14.71
C ILE A 93 -0.35 -6.61 15.85
N LYS A 94 -0.42 -5.31 15.52
CA LYS A 94 -0.54 -4.23 16.51
C LYS A 94 -1.97 -4.19 17.07
N VAL A 95 -2.26 -5.04 18.04
CA VAL A 95 -3.45 -4.85 18.90
C VAL A 95 -3.08 -3.80 19.94
N GLU A 96 -3.31 -2.53 19.61
CA GLU A 96 -3.14 -1.43 20.55
C GLU A 96 -4.24 -1.54 21.62
N LYS A 97 -3.96 -2.26 22.73
CA LYS A 97 -4.79 -2.16 23.93
C LYS A 97 -4.63 -0.74 24.47
N LEU A 98 -5.57 0.13 24.14
CA LEU A 98 -5.80 1.40 24.82
C LEU A 98 -6.13 1.10 26.30
N VAL A 99 -5.12 1.04 27.15
CA VAL A 99 -5.31 1.12 28.60
C VAL A 99 -5.46 2.61 28.93
N HIS A 100 -6.70 3.06 29.09
CA HIS A 100 -6.99 4.33 29.74
C HIS A 100 -6.56 4.25 31.21
N ILE A 101 -5.33 4.67 31.54
CA ILE A 101 -4.96 5.00 32.91
C ILE A 101 -5.58 6.38 33.20
N GLU A 102 -6.75 6.42 33.82
CA GLU A 102 -7.27 7.62 34.48
C GLU A 102 -6.28 8.00 35.60
N ARG A 103 -5.44 9.01 35.34
CA ARG A 103 -4.57 9.59 36.36
C ARG A 103 -5.43 10.41 37.31
N SER A 104 -5.83 9.80 38.43
CA SER A 104 -6.42 10.50 39.57
C SER A 104 -5.42 11.52 40.11
N GLU A 105 -5.69 12.80 39.85
CA GLU A 105 -4.97 13.94 40.42
C GLU A 105 -5.46 14.14 41.86
N LYS A 106 -4.51 14.18 42.79
CA LYS A 106 -4.73 14.24 44.24
C LYS A 106 -4.56 15.67 44.73
#